data_AF-A0A3F3H5N4-F1
#
_entry.id   AF-A0A3F3H5N4-F1
#
_cell.length_a   1.000
_cell.length_b   1.000
_cell.length_c   1.000
_cell.angle_alpha   90.00
_cell.angle_beta   90.00
_cell.angle_gamma   90.00
#
_symmetry.space_group_name_H-M   'P 1'
#
loop_
_entity.id
_entity.type
_entity.pdbx_description
1 polymer ?
#
loop_
_entity_poly.entity_id
_entity_poly.type
_entity_poly.pdbx_seq_one_letter_code
_entity_poly.pdbx_strand_id
1 'polypeptide(L)'
;MQQQTNLQFTSLNYNSQTGLYTLTISMNVPTLTTSGAGRTSYLDLGFSNSLAAKTTGTPSLMAANNLPGTLTPGDNGVYSNQFNAGTYVGGTSTISIQINPVKIQQDDEISVMYSSDTRTTGYHAIFSTVRTMGYNDFGLKFNQALIKQMQQNSTNAITNSKLSDKQKAAEQAKVTAVTTDDDFVNKLQDIDKEVAAKSAANAVPIDQQWATALQQYKDAHNVDKILNEIANDSTLTQAQKDAQSKQVNDAVAVIKGNLDKATDSDDVATAIADTSQDNAIATAYQPGTSLATQIKNAQDAIDAQAAKSKALVDNNTTLTDAQKSAQKSAIDTVATTAKNNIGAKTSAYDINTAQAAGIKNLTDLDTARPAFYTTLTNKANSAISTINNDQNLTDADKATRIAQVNDVLKKITDQIDQATDATTVNNLAGSTDLDNAIATATSDNGVTLVATQRDNANKQIDQVAAETKAKISEDKNLTTQEKANQTANVIRPFQMLRQPLKMVQLR
;
A
#
# COMPACT_ATOMS: atom_id res chain seq x y z
N MET A 1 -34.91 43.77 73.96
CA MET A 1 -35.36 42.99 72.78
C MET A 1 -35.67 41.59 73.27
N GLN A 2 -36.94 41.16 73.21
CA GLN A 2 -37.27 39.76 73.50
C GLN A 2 -36.57 38.89 72.46
N GLN A 3 -35.68 37.98 72.88
CA GLN A 3 -35.17 36.98 71.95
C GLN A 3 -36.39 36.18 71.46
N GLN A 4 -36.52 35.99 70.15
CA GLN A 4 -37.58 35.17 69.56
C GLN A 4 -37.08 33.74 69.37
N THR A 5 -37.96 32.76 69.55
CA THR A 5 -37.66 31.38 69.18
C THR A 5 -37.41 31.29 67.67
N ASN A 6 -36.26 30.74 67.30
CA ASN A 6 -35.80 30.63 65.92
C ASN A 6 -35.29 29.22 65.61
N LEU A 7 -35.66 28.69 64.46
CA LEU A 7 -35.10 27.46 63.90
C LEU A 7 -34.32 27.84 62.64
N GLN A 8 -33.06 27.44 62.56
CA GLN A 8 -32.18 27.88 61.49
C GLN A 8 -31.29 26.75 60.97
N PHE A 9 -31.04 26.78 59.66
CA PHE A 9 -29.96 26.05 59.01
C PHE A 9 -28.61 26.60 59.49
N THR A 10 -27.76 25.72 60.01
CA THR A 10 -26.43 26.10 60.52
C THR A 10 -25.34 25.75 59.51
N SER A 11 -25.26 24.49 59.09
CA SER A 11 -24.21 24.02 58.17
C SER A 11 -24.59 22.73 57.46
N LEU A 12 -23.89 22.46 56.37
CA LEU A 12 -23.93 21.18 55.66
C LEU A 12 -22.49 20.69 55.49
N ASN A 13 -22.18 19.51 56.04
CA ASN A 13 -20.82 18.95 56.00
C ASN A 13 -20.82 17.59 55.31
N TYR A 14 -19.96 17.39 54.30
CA TYR A 14 -19.81 16.11 53.62
C TYR A 14 -18.87 15.16 54.36
N ASN A 15 -19.28 13.91 54.49
CA ASN A 15 -18.44 12.84 54.99
C ASN A 15 -17.97 11.97 53.81
N SER A 16 -16.68 12.05 53.49
CA SER A 16 -16.07 11.30 52.38
C SER A 16 -16.00 9.79 52.60
N GLN A 17 -16.13 9.31 53.84
CA GLN A 17 -16.06 7.88 54.16
C GLN A 17 -17.42 7.21 53.96
N THR A 18 -18.51 7.91 54.26
CA THR A 18 -19.88 7.38 54.15
C THR A 18 -20.59 7.84 52.88
N GLY A 19 -20.11 8.89 52.22
CA GLY A 19 -20.80 9.52 51.09
C GLY A 19 -22.02 10.33 51.49
N LEU A 20 -22.28 10.50 52.79
CA LEU A 20 -23.44 11.19 53.35
C LEU A 20 -23.12 12.63 53.73
N TYR A 21 -24.16 13.45 53.81
CA TYR A 21 -24.08 14.82 54.27
C TYR A 21 -24.68 14.95 55.66
N THR A 22 -24.03 15.71 56.53
CA THR A 22 -24.55 16.06 57.85
C THR A 22 -25.15 17.46 57.77
N LEU A 23 -26.49 17.52 57.77
CA LEU A 23 -27.24 18.75 57.94
C LEU A 23 -27.29 19.10 59.42
N THR A 24 -26.73 20.25 59.78
CA THR A 24 -26.81 20.79 61.13
C THR A 24 -27.81 21.93 61.17
N ILE A 25 -28.78 21.83 62.06
CA ILE A 25 -29.77 22.88 62.33
C ILE A 25 -29.71 23.25 63.80
N SER A 26 -30.13 24.47 64.14
CA SER A 26 -30.20 24.90 65.53
C SER A 26 -31.58 25.47 65.86
N MET A 27 -32.11 25.02 67.00
CA MET A 27 -33.34 25.53 67.60
C MET A 27 -32.94 26.40 68.79
N ASN A 28 -33.05 27.72 68.63
CA ASN A 28 -32.81 28.68 69.69
C ASN A 28 -34.12 29.02 70.38
N VAL A 29 -34.23 28.70 71.66
CA VAL A 29 -35.38 29.02 72.50
C VAL A 29 -34.93 30.04 73.54
N PRO A 30 -35.64 31.16 73.75
CA PRO A 30 -35.28 32.14 74.77
C PRO A 30 -35.18 31.50 76.15
N THR A 31 -34.12 31.81 76.88
CA THR A 31 -33.93 31.28 78.23
C THR A 31 -34.91 31.93 79.21
N LEU A 32 -35.79 31.15 79.82
CA LEU A 32 -36.68 31.60 80.88
C LEU A 32 -36.17 31.06 82.21
N THR A 33 -35.97 31.94 83.18
CA THR A 33 -35.65 31.55 84.56
C THR A 33 -36.95 31.28 85.29
N THR A 34 -37.09 30.10 85.90
CA THR A 34 -38.31 29.75 86.64
C THR A 34 -37.99 29.50 88.12
N SER A 35 -38.79 30.04 89.04
CA SER A 35 -38.61 29.82 90.48
C SER A 35 -39.12 28.43 90.89
N GLY A 36 -38.22 27.55 91.34
CA GLY A 36 -38.56 26.28 92.02
C GLY A 36 -38.81 25.05 91.13
N ALA A 37 -38.18 23.93 91.54
CA ALA A 37 -38.18 22.57 90.99
C ALA A 37 -37.46 22.35 89.63
N GLY A 38 -36.77 21.20 89.52
CA GLY A 38 -36.05 20.78 88.32
C GLY A 38 -36.98 20.56 87.14
N ARG A 39 -36.58 21.06 85.96
CA ARG A 39 -37.38 21.03 84.74
C ARG A 39 -36.94 19.93 83.80
N THR A 40 -37.90 19.39 83.08
CA THR A 40 -37.64 18.47 81.99
C THR A 40 -38.03 19.15 80.68
N SER A 41 -37.12 19.17 79.72
CA SER A 41 -37.38 19.63 78.36
C SER A 41 -37.49 18.44 77.42
N TYR A 42 -38.36 18.60 76.42
CA TYR A 42 -38.55 17.67 75.33
C TYR A 42 -38.26 18.39 74.02
N LEU A 43 -37.54 17.70 73.13
CA LEU A 43 -37.33 18.13 71.76
C LEU A 43 -37.81 17.03 70.83
N ASP A 44 -38.78 17.38 70.00
CA ASP A 44 -39.35 16.50 68.98
C ASP A 44 -38.99 17.04 67.60
N LEU A 45 -38.39 16.19 66.76
CA LEU A 45 -37.96 16.47 65.40
C LEU A 45 -38.85 15.68 64.43
N GLY A 46 -39.50 16.37 63.51
CA GLY A 46 -40.28 15.78 62.42
C GLY A 46 -39.76 16.20 61.05
N PHE A 47 -39.98 15.32 60.07
CA PHE A 47 -39.71 15.59 58.65
C PHE A 47 -41.00 15.45 57.84
N SER A 48 -41.11 16.16 56.71
CA SER A 48 -42.09 15.77 55.69
C SER A 48 -41.75 14.37 55.15
N ASN A 49 -42.75 13.65 54.62
CA ASN A 49 -42.52 12.30 54.07
C ASN A 49 -41.45 12.29 52.95
N SER A 50 -41.46 13.34 52.12
CA SER A 50 -40.48 13.55 51.03
C SER A 50 -39.06 13.71 51.58
N LEU A 51 -38.89 14.47 52.66
CA LEU A 51 -37.59 14.68 53.28
C LEU A 51 -37.14 13.46 54.09
N ALA A 52 -38.06 12.78 54.79
CA ALA A 52 -37.75 11.59 55.58
C ALA A 52 -37.05 10.51 54.72
N ALA A 53 -37.53 10.30 53.49
CA ALA A 53 -36.95 9.36 52.53
C ALA A 53 -35.52 9.73 52.07
N LYS A 54 -35.11 10.99 52.28
CA LYS A 54 -33.79 11.53 51.93
C LYS A 54 -32.82 11.47 53.11
N THR A 55 -33.31 11.27 54.33
CA THR A 55 -32.50 11.12 55.53
C THR A 55 -32.09 9.67 55.78
N THR A 56 -31.01 9.46 56.52
CA THR A 56 -30.57 8.13 56.96
C THR A 56 -30.04 8.19 58.39
N GLY A 57 -30.03 7.04 59.08
CA GLY A 57 -29.59 6.94 60.46
C GLY A 57 -30.46 7.73 61.46
N THR A 58 -30.03 7.73 62.71
CA THR A 58 -30.73 8.42 63.79
C THR A 58 -30.14 9.83 63.98
N PRO A 59 -30.94 10.91 63.94
CA PRO A 59 -30.46 12.25 64.23
C PRO A 59 -29.85 12.35 65.63
N SER A 60 -28.75 13.09 65.74
CA SER A 60 -28.11 13.37 67.03
C SER A 60 -28.45 14.77 67.53
N LEU A 61 -28.43 14.94 68.84
CA LEU A 61 -28.77 16.18 69.52
C LEU A 61 -27.64 16.59 70.46
N MET A 62 -27.22 17.85 70.37
CA MET A 62 -26.60 18.56 71.47
C MET A 62 -27.68 19.43 72.10
N ALA A 63 -28.16 19.02 73.27
CA ALA A 63 -29.28 19.69 73.93
C ALA A 63 -28.84 21.04 74.51
N ALA A 64 -29.80 21.91 74.82
CA ALA A 64 -29.55 23.25 75.36
C ALA A 64 -28.77 23.29 76.69
N ASN A 65 -28.66 22.16 77.40
CA ASN A 65 -27.81 22.00 78.59
C ASN A 65 -26.36 21.56 78.26
N ASN A 66 -25.97 21.61 76.99
CA ASN A 66 -24.68 21.17 76.44
C ASN A 66 -24.35 19.68 76.66
N LEU A 67 -25.35 18.85 76.93
CA LEU A 67 -25.18 17.40 76.99
C LEU A 67 -25.56 16.76 75.64
N PRO A 68 -24.79 15.75 75.19
CA PRO A 68 -25.18 14.97 74.02
C PRO A 68 -26.41 14.12 74.34
N GLY A 69 -27.27 13.98 73.34
CA GLY A 69 -28.46 13.13 73.38
C GLY A 69 -28.70 12.48 72.02
N THR A 70 -29.41 11.36 72.04
CA THR A 70 -29.90 10.70 70.83
C THR A 70 -31.39 11.00 70.69
N LEU A 71 -31.83 11.42 69.51
CA LEU A 71 -33.24 11.58 69.22
C LEU A 71 -33.80 10.21 68.85
N THR A 72 -34.53 9.58 69.78
CA THR A 72 -35.06 8.23 69.58
C THR A 72 -36.27 8.28 68.66
N PRO A 73 -36.39 7.37 67.68
CA PRO A 73 -37.57 7.30 66.82
C PRO A 73 -38.80 6.95 67.66
N GLY A 74 -39.84 7.76 67.55
CA GLY A 74 -41.17 7.51 68.08
C GLY A 74 -42.16 7.14 66.97
N ASP A 75 -43.44 7.06 67.32
CA ASP A 75 -44.51 6.78 66.37
C ASP A 75 -44.64 7.93 65.34
N ASN A 76 -45.04 7.60 64.10
CA ASN A 76 -45.30 8.54 63.01
C ASN A 76 -44.08 9.34 62.50
N GLY A 77 -42.85 8.80 62.65
CA GLY A 77 -41.64 9.40 62.05
C GLY A 77 -41.10 10.62 62.78
N VAL A 78 -41.57 10.86 64.01
CA VAL A 78 -41.05 11.90 64.91
C VAL A 78 -39.91 11.31 65.74
N TYR A 79 -38.81 12.03 65.87
CA TYR A 79 -37.69 11.67 66.74
C TYR A 79 -37.69 12.54 67.99
N SER A 80 -37.69 11.93 69.17
CA SER A 80 -37.86 12.63 70.45
C SER A 80 -36.64 12.47 71.35
N ASN A 81 -36.31 13.50 72.12
CA ASN A 81 -35.35 13.42 73.22
C ASN A 81 -35.87 14.19 74.44
N GLN A 82 -35.69 13.58 75.61
CA GLN A 82 -35.99 14.20 76.90
C GLN A 82 -34.67 14.48 77.63
N PHE A 83 -34.51 15.71 78.14
CA PHE A 83 -33.32 16.08 78.91
C PHE A 83 -33.66 16.99 80.09
N ASN A 84 -32.84 16.91 81.14
CA ASN A 84 -32.98 17.76 82.32
C ASN A 84 -32.51 19.18 81.99
N ALA A 85 -33.37 20.16 82.21
CA ALA A 85 -33.11 21.59 81.95
C ALA A 85 -32.75 22.36 83.24
N GLY A 86 -32.78 21.72 84.41
CA GLY A 86 -32.41 22.37 85.68
C GLY A 86 -33.43 23.44 86.08
N THR A 87 -32.97 24.66 86.41
CA THR A 87 -33.82 25.80 86.80
C THR A 87 -34.17 26.75 85.64
N TYR A 88 -33.66 26.47 84.44
CA TYR A 88 -33.87 27.27 83.24
C TYR A 88 -34.60 26.43 82.19
N VAL A 89 -35.44 27.04 81.37
CA VAL A 89 -35.96 26.43 80.13
C VAL A 89 -35.48 27.25 78.94
N GLY A 90 -35.22 26.59 77.81
CA GLY A 90 -34.64 27.23 76.63
C GLY A 90 -33.12 27.11 76.54
N GLY A 91 -32.52 27.91 75.66
CA GLY A 91 -31.14 27.77 75.18
C GLY A 91 -31.10 27.26 73.73
N THR A 92 -29.89 27.00 73.22
CA THR A 92 -29.69 26.53 71.84
C THR A 92 -29.50 25.03 71.80
N SER A 93 -30.43 24.32 71.16
CA SER A 93 -30.26 22.91 70.82
C SER A 93 -29.73 22.79 69.39
N THR A 94 -28.68 21.99 69.18
CA THR A 94 -28.12 21.70 67.85
C THR A 94 -28.46 20.28 67.45
N ILE A 95 -29.05 20.11 66.27
CA ILE A 95 -29.50 18.82 65.76
C ILE A 95 -28.68 18.51 64.51
N SER A 96 -28.14 17.30 64.42
CA SER A 96 -27.42 16.81 63.25
C SER A 96 -28.17 15.66 62.60
N ILE A 97 -28.45 15.80 61.31
CA ILE A 97 -29.25 14.87 60.50
C ILE A 97 -28.36 14.38 59.36
N GLN A 98 -28.24 13.07 59.17
CA GLN A 98 -27.57 12.53 57.99
C GLN A 98 -28.55 12.50 56.81
N ILE A 99 -28.13 13.04 55.68
CA ILE A 99 -28.93 13.18 54.46
C ILE A 99 -28.14 12.60 53.29
N ASN A 100 -28.85 11.87 52.42
CA ASN A 100 -28.33 11.37 51.16
C ASN A 100 -27.99 12.55 50.22
N PRO A 101 -27.09 12.36 49.23
CA PRO A 101 -26.74 13.39 48.24
C PRO A 101 -27.88 13.60 47.22
N VAL A 102 -29.01 14.11 47.68
CA VAL A 102 -30.22 14.31 46.87
C VAL A 102 -30.69 15.75 46.96
N LYS A 103 -31.25 16.25 45.86
CA LYS A 103 -31.78 17.61 45.79
C LYS A 103 -32.98 17.76 46.73
N ILE A 104 -32.95 18.80 47.55
CA ILE A 104 -34.09 19.21 48.37
C ILE A 104 -35.12 19.90 47.46
N GLN A 105 -36.38 19.54 47.64
CA GLN A 105 -37.52 19.93 46.83
C GLN A 105 -38.42 20.88 47.61
N GLN A 106 -39.39 21.48 46.92
CA GLN A 106 -40.24 22.52 47.50
C GLN A 106 -41.14 22.02 48.65
N ASP A 107 -41.44 20.73 48.68
CA ASP A 107 -42.26 20.02 49.68
C ASP A 107 -41.44 19.42 50.84
N ASP A 108 -40.14 19.65 50.88
CA ASP A 108 -39.28 19.21 51.97
C ASP A 108 -39.34 20.17 53.16
N GLU A 109 -39.74 19.65 54.31
CA GLU A 109 -39.90 20.44 55.54
C GLU A 109 -39.29 19.74 56.76
N ILE A 110 -38.70 20.56 57.64
CA ILE A 110 -38.21 20.12 58.95
C ILE A 110 -39.00 20.87 60.02
N SER A 111 -39.63 20.14 60.94
CA SER A 111 -40.34 20.71 62.08
C SER A 111 -39.64 20.34 63.39
N VAL A 112 -39.41 21.32 64.25
CA VAL A 112 -38.88 21.10 65.60
C VAL A 112 -39.85 21.67 66.61
N MET A 113 -40.37 20.80 67.48
CA MET A 113 -41.13 21.18 68.65
C MET A 113 -40.22 21.13 69.88
N TYR A 114 -40.23 22.21 70.66
CA TYR A 114 -39.59 22.27 71.97
C TYR A 114 -40.68 22.47 73.01
N SER A 115 -40.70 21.64 74.05
CA SER A 115 -41.60 21.82 75.18
C SER A 115 -40.90 21.56 76.51
N SER A 116 -41.51 22.04 77.61
CA SER A 116 -41.00 21.78 78.96
C SER A 116 -42.13 21.56 79.96
N ASP A 117 -41.87 20.71 80.95
CA ASP A 117 -42.80 20.38 82.03
C ASP A 117 -42.12 20.38 83.41
N THR A 118 -42.93 20.12 84.44
CA THR A 118 -42.51 20.05 85.85
C THR A 118 -42.48 18.64 86.43
N ARG A 119 -42.67 17.58 85.63
CA ARG A 119 -42.81 16.16 86.03
C ARG A 119 -43.82 15.82 87.15
N THR A 120 -44.60 16.76 87.67
CA THR A 120 -45.66 16.53 88.66
C THR A 120 -46.99 16.28 87.94
N THR A 121 -47.35 15.01 87.77
CA THR A 121 -48.63 14.43 87.29
C THR A 121 -49.68 15.46 86.85
N GLY A 122 -49.76 15.67 85.53
CA GLY A 122 -50.66 16.61 84.85
C GLY A 122 -49.87 17.39 83.79
N TYR A 123 -50.00 17.01 82.51
CA TYR A 123 -49.29 17.66 81.40
C TYR A 123 -49.75 19.12 81.25
N HIS A 124 -49.12 20.05 81.96
CA HIS A 124 -49.19 21.48 81.67
C HIS A 124 -47.84 21.91 81.11
N ALA A 125 -47.73 21.98 79.78
CA ALA A 125 -46.54 22.54 79.16
C ALA A 125 -46.38 23.99 79.65
N ILE A 126 -45.29 24.29 80.38
CA ILE A 126 -45.00 25.66 80.84
C ILE A 126 -44.61 26.52 79.64
N PHE A 127 -43.92 25.90 78.70
CA PHE A 127 -43.50 26.51 77.47
C PHE A 127 -43.56 25.44 76.39
N SER A 128 -44.21 25.76 75.28
CA SER A 128 -44.17 24.95 74.06
C SER A 128 -44.07 25.86 72.85
N THR A 129 -43.33 25.42 71.85
CA THR A 129 -43.17 26.13 70.59
C THR A 129 -42.84 25.13 69.49
N VAL A 130 -43.42 25.35 68.30
CA VAL A 130 -43.03 24.65 67.08
C VAL A 130 -42.46 25.64 66.09
N ARG A 131 -41.44 25.21 65.35
CA ARG A 131 -40.92 25.94 64.20
C ARG A 131 -40.73 24.95 63.06
N THR A 132 -41.06 25.41 61.86
CA THR A 132 -40.91 24.64 60.63
C THR A 132 -40.00 25.43 59.69
N MET A 133 -39.04 24.74 59.07
CA MET A 133 -38.24 25.27 57.97
C MET A 133 -38.66 24.56 56.69
N GLY A 134 -39.07 25.32 55.69
CA GLY A 134 -39.36 24.82 54.35
C GLY A 134 -38.21 25.08 53.36
N TYR A 135 -38.47 24.85 52.08
CA TYR A 135 -37.48 25.00 51.01
C TYR A 135 -36.76 26.36 50.98
N ASN A 136 -37.48 27.46 51.22
CA ASN A 136 -36.88 28.80 51.21
C ASN A 136 -36.00 29.08 52.43
N ASP A 137 -36.21 28.36 53.55
CA ASP A 137 -35.49 28.58 54.80
C ASP A 137 -34.16 27.82 54.82
N PHE A 138 -34.18 26.55 54.37
CA PHE A 138 -33.00 25.67 54.36
C PHE A 138 -32.71 25.03 52.99
N GLY A 139 -33.73 24.68 52.21
CA GLY A 139 -33.56 23.93 50.96
C GLY A 139 -32.69 24.62 49.92
N LEU A 140 -32.88 25.93 49.70
CA LEU A 140 -32.02 26.73 48.82
C LEU A 140 -30.55 26.70 49.27
N LYS A 141 -30.30 26.96 50.57
CA LYS A 141 -28.94 26.97 51.15
C LYS A 141 -28.30 25.58 51.12
N PHE A 142 -29.10 24.55 51.39
CA PHE A 142 -28.70 23.16 51.31
C PHE A 142 -28.29 22.81 49.88
N ASN A 143 -29.15 23.08 48.89
CA ASN A 143 -28.86 22.76 47.50
C ASN A 143 -27.62 23.51 46.99
N GLN A 144 -27.44 24.79 47.38
CA GLN A 144 -26.24 25.57 47.08
C GLN A 144 -24.96 24.99 47.72
N ALA A 145 -25.04 24.53 48.98
CA ALA A 145 -23.91 23.90 49.65
C ALA A 145 -23.60 22.52 49.06
N LEU A 146 -24.63 21.73 48.75
CA LEU A 146 -24.52 20.40 48.18
C LEU A 146 -23.88 20.45 46.79
N ILE A 147 -24.39 21.28 45.87
CA ILE A 147 -23.82 21.38 44.52
C ILE A 147 -22.36 21.83 44.56
N LYS A 148 -22.01 22.80 45.40
CA LYS A 148 -20.62 23.28 45.54
C LYS A 148 -19.69 22.15 45.98
N GLN A 149 -20.12 21.33 46.92
CA GLN A 149 -19.34 20.19 47.39
C GLN A 149 -19.23 19.10 46.32
N MET A 150 -20.33 18.78 45.63
CA MET A 150 -20.31 17.79 44.55
C MET A 150 -19.43 18.25 43.38
N GLN A 151 -19.51 19.52 42.97
CA GLN A 151 -18.64 20.09 41.95
C GLN A 151 -17.16 20.01 42.36
N GLN A 152 -16.84 20.26 43.64
CA GLN A 152 -15.49 20.10 44.15
C GLN A 152 -15.02 18.64 44.08
N ASN A 153 -15.88 17.69 44.42
CA ASN A 153 -15.56 16.27 44.33
C ASN A 153 -15.30 15.84 42.88
N SER A 154 -16.17 16.23 41.93
CA SER A 154 -15.99 15.96 40.50
C SER A 154 -14.72 16.63 39.94
N THR A 155 -14.45 17.87 40.35
CA THR A 155 -13.20 18.59 40.00
C THR A 155 -11.96 17.82 40.47
N ASN A 156 -12.00 17.30 41.69
CA ASN A 156 -10.92 16.48 42.23
C ASN A 156 -10.78 15.15 41.48
N ALA A 157 -11.90 14.51 41.09
CA ALA A 157 -11.88 13.28 40.29
C ALA A 157 -11.24 13.54 38.91
N ILE A 158 -11.63 14.62 38.22
CA ILE A 158 -11.04 15.04 36.95
C ILE A 158 -9.53 15.29 37.10
N THR A 159 -9.13 16.05 38.12
CA THR A 159 -7.73 16.42 38.35
C THR A 159 -6.85 15.18 38.52
N ASN A 160 -7.32 14.19 39.28
CA ASN A 160 -6.60 12.95 39.60
C ASN A 160 -6.80 11.82 38.56
N SER A 161 -7.56 12.07 37.50
CA SER A 161 -7.78 11.11 36.42
C SER A 161 -6.60 11.05 35.44
N LYS A 162 -6.63 10.03 34.57
CA LYS A 162 -5.69 9.85 33.44
C LYS A 162 -6.12 10.59 32.17
N LEU A 163 -7.05 11.54 32.25
CA LEU A 163 -7.43 12.39 31.11
C LEU A 163 -6.25 13.26 30.67
N SER A 164 -6.20 13.62 29.39
CA SER A 164 -5.30 14.66 28.89
C SER A 164 -5.70 16.04 29.42
N ASP A 165 -4.81 17.04 29.34
CA ASP A 165 -5.13 18.40 29.79
C ASP A 165 -6.33 19.00 29.04
N LYS A 166 -6.44 18.70 27.74
CA LYS A 166 -7.58 19.08 26.89
C LYS A 166 -8.87 18.44 27.38
N GLN A 167 -8.86 17.13 27.65
CA GLN A 167 -10.02 16.42 28.19
C GLN A 167 -10.38 16.94 29.59
N LYS A 168 -9.40 17.15 30.48
CA LYS A 168 -9.63 17.72 31.81
C LYS A 168 -10.31 19.09 31.73
N ALA A 169 -9.83 19.96 30.86
CA ALA A 169 -10.44 21.29 30.65
C ALA A 169 -11.89 21.17 30.15
N ALA A 170 -12.17 20.26 29.22
CA ALA A 170 -13.51 20.02 28.69
C ALA A 170 -14.47 19.49 29.76
N GLU A 171 -14.07 18.48 30.53
CA GLU A 171 -14.89 17.92 31.61
C GLU A 171 -15.08 18.92 32.76
N GLN A 172 -14.06 19.71 33.09
CA GLN A 172 -14.15 20.77 34.11
C GLN A 172 -15.17 21.86 33.72
N ALA A 173 -15.24 22.20 32.42
CA ALA A 173 -16.24 23.12 31.92
C ALA A 173 -17.67 22.57 32.10
N LYS A 174 -17.88 21.27 31.87
CA LYS A 174 -19.18 20.62 32.11
C LYS A 174 -19.57 20.68 33.59
N VAL A 175 -18.65 20.38 34.51
CA VAL A 175 -18.89 20.48 35.98
C VAL A 175 -19.27 21.90 36.38
N THR A 176 -18.55 22.90 35.86
CA THR A 176 -18.77 24.32 36.19
C THR A 176 -20.10 24.84 35.65
N ALA A 177 -20.61 24.28 34.55
CA ALA A 177 -21.88 24.67 33.95
C ALA A 177 -23.11 24.14 34.71
N VAL A 178 -22.96 23.16 35.62
CA VAL A 178 -24.09 22.63 36.41
C VAL A 178 -24.52 23.64 37.48
N THR A 179 -25.81 23.89 37.58
CA THR A 179 -26.42 24.87 38.50
C THR A 179 -27.48 24.24 39.41
N THR A 180 -27.95 24.97 40.42
CA THR A 180 -29.01 24.49 41.32
C THR A 180 -30.36 24.29 40.64
N ASP A 181 -30.58 24.90 39.49
CA ASP A 181 -31.83 24.75 38.73
C ASP A 181 -31.87 23.38 38.03
N ASP A 182 -30.70 22.82 37.72
CA ASP A 182 -30.56 21.50 37.14
C ASP A 182 -30.91 20.37 38.11
N ASP A 183 -31.05 19.16 37.55
CA ASP A 183 -30.85 17.91 38.29
C ASP A 183 -29.34 17.68 38.52
N PHE A 184 -28.72 18.57 39.31
CA PHE A 184 -27.27 18.64 39.45
C PHE A 184 -26.65 17.37 40.03
N VAL A 185 -27.41 16.60 40.82
CA VAL A 185 -26.95 15.33 41.38
C VAL A 185 -26.67 14.33 40.26
N ASN A 186 -27.67 14.07 39.41
CA ASN A 186 -27.54 13.11 38.32
C ASN A 186 -26.56 13.60 37.24
N LYS A 187 -26.59 14.90 36.90
CA LYS A 187 -25.66 15.47 35.92
C LYS A 187 -24.20 15.33 36.35
N LEU A 188 -23.87 15.64 37.60
CA LEU A 188 -22.49 15.49 38.10
C LEU A 188 -22.06 14.02 38.16
N GLN A 189 -22.96 13.11 38.55
CA GLN A 189 -22.69 11.67 38.52
C GLN A 189 -22.44 11.14 37.10
N ASP A 190 -23.18 11.62 36.10
CA ASP A 190 -22.97 11.22 34.71
C ASP A 190 -21.65 11.76 34.15
N ILE A 191 -21.26 12.99 34.52
CA ILE A 191 -19.93 13.52 34.22
C ILE A 191 -18.85 12.65 34.87
N ASP A 192 -19.00 12.29 36.15
CA ASP A 192 -18.05 11.42 36.85
C ASP A 192 -17.91 10.04 36.17
N LYS A 193 -19.00 9.46 35.65
CA LYS A 193 -18.97 8.22 34.86
C LYS A 193 -18.21 8.40 33.54
N GLU A 194 -18.45 9.51 32.83
CA GLU A 194 -17.75 9.82 31.57
C GLU A 194 -16.24 9.96 31.82
N VAL A 195 -15.86 10.70 32.87
CA VAL A 195 -14.46 10.85 33.31
C VAL A 195 -13.83 9.50 33.64
N ALA A 196 -14.55 8.64 34.37
CA ALA A 196 -14.05 7.31 34.69
C ALA A 196 -13.83 6.44 33.43
N ALA A 197 -14.76 6.50 32.47
CA ALA A 197 -14.65 5.76 31.21
C ALA A 197 -13.46 6.25 30.35
N LYS A 198 -13.31 7.57 30.17
CA LYS A 198 -12.16 8.17 29.46
C LYS A 198 -10.84 7.88 30.18
N SER A 199 -10.83 7.96 31.51
CA SER A 199 -9.65 7.63 32.30
C SER A 199 -9.26 6.17 32.20
N ALA A 200 -10.23 5.26 32.04
CA ALA A 200 -9.97 3.84 31.79
C ALA A 200 -9.44 3.60 30.38
N ALA A 201 -9.97 4.29 29.36
CA ALA A 201 -9.44 4.23 28.00
C ALA A 201 -7.99 4.72 27.93
N ASN A 202 -7.70 5.89 28.52
CA ASN A 202 -6.34 6.44 28.62
C ASN A 202 -5.41 5.65 29.57
N ALA A 203 -5.92 4.67 30.32
CA ALA A 203 -5.06 3.78 31.10
C ALA A 203 -4.30 2.80 30.22
N VAL A 204 -4.78 2.53 29.01
CA VAL A 204 -4.09 1.73 28.00
C VAL A 204 -2.94 2.55 27.40
N PRO A 205 -1.71 2.01 27.32
CA PRO A 205 -0.60 2.69 26.64
C PRO A 205 -1.00 3.18 25.23
N ILE A 206 -0.62 4.41 24.90
CA ILE A 206 -1.10 5.08 23.68
C ILE A 206 -0.66 4.34 22.40
N ASP A 207 0.51 3.72 22.41
CA ASP A 207 1.02 2.86 21.34
C ASP A 207 0.16 1.61 21.14
N GLN A 208 -0.31 1.00 22.23
CA GLN A 208 -1.25 -0.12 22.17
C GLN A 208 -2.63 0.32 21.65
N GLN A 209 -3.10 1.51 22.05
CA GLN A 209 -4.33 2.09 21.49
C GLN A 209 -4.21 2.30 19.99
N TRP A 210 -3.10 2.88 19.51
CA TRP A 210 -2.82 3.08 18.09
C TRP A 210 -2.82 1.76 17.32
N ALA A 211 -2.13 0.73 17.83
CA ALA A 211 -2.06 -0.57 17.18
C ALA A 211 -3.44 -1.23 17.03
N THR A 212 -4.25 -1.21 18.11
CA THR A 212 -5.61 -1.73 18.07
C THR A 212 -6.51 -0.93 17.12
N ALA A 213 -6.44 0.40 17.18
CA ALA A 213 -7.23 1.30 16.33
C ALA A 213 -6.92 1.12 14.84
N LEU A 214 -5.63 1.03 14.49
CA LEU A 214 -5.20 0.81 13.11
C LEU A 214 -5.67 -0.55 12.58
N GLN A 215 -5.62 -1.60 13.41
CA GLN A 215 -6.13 -2.91 13.02
C GLN A 215 -7.64 -2.89 12.78
N GLN A 216 -8.41 -2.26 13.69
CA GLN A 216 -9.86 -2.08 13.51
C GLN A 216 -10.19 -1.34 12.22
N TYR A 217 -9.43 -0.29 11.89
CA TYR A 217 -9.58 0.43 10.63
C TYR A 217 -9.33 -0.49 9.42
N LYS A 218 -8.24 -1.26 9.43
CA LYS A 218 -7.91 -2.21 8.35
C LYS A 218 -8.98 -3.28 8.17
N ASP A 219 -9.50 -3.81 9.28
CA ASP A 219 -10.55 -4.84 9.28
C ASP A 219 -11.88 -4.30 8.74
N ALA A 220 -12.29 -3.12 9.22
CA ALA A 220 -13.52 -2.46 8.77
C ALA A 220 -13.53 -2.17 7.26
N HIS A 221 -12.34 -1.90 6.69
CA HIS A 221 -12.16 -1.58 5.27
C HIS A 221 -11.66 -2.75 4.43
N ASN A 222 -11.57 -3.97 4.99
CA ASN A 222 -11.08 -5.17 4.30
C ASN A 222 -9.71 -4.99 3.62
N VAL A 223 -8.80 -4.19 4.20
CA VAL A 223 -7.52 -3.82 3.60
C VAL A 223 -6.72 -5.05 3.15
N ASP A 224 -6.57 -6.03 4.04
CA ASP A 224 -5.76 -7.22 3.75
C ASP A 224 -6.41 -8.10 2.67
N LYS A 225 -7.75 -8.13 2.59
CA LYS A 225 -8.47 -8.84 1.55
C LYS A 225 -8.25 -8.19 0.18
N ILE A 226 -8.37 -6.86 0.11
CA ILE A 226 -8.17 -6.09 -1.14
C ILE A 226 -6.73 -6.25 -1.65
N LEU A 227 -5.73 -6.14 -0.76
CA LEU A 227 -4.33 -6.36 -1.13
C LEU A 227 -4.10 -7.78 -1.68
N ASN A 228 -4.75 -8.79 -1.08
CA ASN A 228 -4.68 -10.16 -1.57
C ASN A 228 -5.39 -10.34 -2.92
N GLU A 229 -6.52 -9.68 -3.17
CA GLU A 229 -7.21 -9.69 -4.47
C GLU A 229 -6.31 -9.09 -5.56
N ILE A 230 -5.69 -7.94 -5.31
CA ILE A 230 -4.72 -7.29 -6.21
C ILE A 230 -3.53 -8.21 -6.51
N ALA A 231 -2.93 -8.79 -5.47
CA ALA A 231 -1.73 -9.62 -5.60
C ALA A 231 -2.00 -10.88 -6.45
N ASN A 232 -3.18 -11.49 -6.28
CA ASN A 232 -3.55 -12.74 -6.93
C ASN A 232 -4.26 -12.56 -8.28
N ASP A 233 -4.63 -11.34 -8.67
CA ASP A 233 -5.23 -11.11 -9.98
C ASP A 233 -4.21 -11.35 -11.11
N SER A 234 -4.46 -12.38 -11.92
CA SER A 234 -3.60 -12.75 -13.05
C SER A 234 -3.81 -11.84 -14.27
N THR A 235 -4.89 -11.07 -14.31
CA THR A 235 -5.22 -10.12 -15.38
C THR A 235 -4.47 -8.79 -15.24
N LEU A 236 -3.95 -8.49 -14.04
CA LEU A 236 -3.15 -7.30 -13.80
C LEU A 236 -1.68 -7.50 -14.16
N THR A 237 -1.10 -6.49 -14.79
CA THR A 237 0.35 -6.34 -14.94
C THR A 237 0.99 -5.96 -13.61
N GLN A 238 2.31 -6.18 -13.47
CA GLN A 238 3.04 -5.81 -12.26
C GLN A 238 2.87 -4.32 -11.92
N ALA A 239 2.98 -3.44 -12.93
CA ALA A 239 2.81 -2.01 -12.73
C ALA A 239 1.41 -1.64 -12.21
N GLN A 240 0.36 -2.34 -12.66
CA GLN A 240 -1.00 -2.12 -12.15
C GLN A 240 -1.16 -2.64 -10.71
N LYS A 241 -0.58 -3.80 -10.38
CA LYS A 241 -0.58 -4.33 -9.00
C LYS A 241 0.12 -3.37 -8.04
N ASP A 242 1.27 -2.84 -8.45
CA ASP A 242 2.06 -1.90 -7.67
C ASP A 242 1.28 -0.60 -7.45
N ALA A 243 0.64 -0.06 -8.50
CA ALA A 243 -0.17 1.15 -8.41
C ALA A 243 -1.38 0.98 -7.47
N GLN A 244 -2.15 -0.10 -7.64
CA GLN A 244 -3.34 -0.36 -6.80
C GLN A 244 -2.95 -0.64 -5.34
N SER A 245 -1.88 -1.42 -5.10
CA SER A 245 -1.39 -1.68 -3.73
C SER A 245 -0.85 -0.42 -3.07
N LYS A 246 -0.18 0.45 -3.84
CA LYS A 246 0.31 1.74 -3.34
C LYS A 246 -0.85 2.63 -2.90
N GLN A 247 -1.94 2.69 -3.67
CA GLN A 247 -3.13 3.46 -3.29
C GLN A 247 -3.70 3.02 -1.94
N VAL A 248 -3.84 1.70 -1.72
CA VAL A 248 -4.32 1.16 -0.43
C VAL A 248 -3.35 1.50 0.71
N ASN A 249 -2.05 1.30 0.50
CA ASN A 249 -1.04 1.54 1.53
C ASN A 249 -0.89 3.03 1.87
N ASP A 250 -0.98 3.92 0.89
CA ASP A 250 -0.97 5.37 1.10
C ASP A 250 -2.17 5.82 1.95
N ALA A 251 -3.37 5.30 1.65
CA ALA A 251 -4.59 5.57 2.42
C ALA A 251 -4.44 5.13 3.89
N VAL A 252 -3.95 3.91 4.13
CA VAL A 252 -3.67 3.41 5.48
C VAL A 252 -2.59 4.24 6.19
N ALA A 253 -1.59 4.73 5.45
CA ALA A 253 -0.53 5.56 6.00
C ALA A 253 -1.04 6.93 6.47
N VAL A 254 -2.06 7.51 5.81
CA VAL A 254 -2.72 8.75 6.27
C VAL A 254 -3.37 8.53 7.64
N ILE A 255 -4.15 7.47 7.80
CA ILE A 255 -4.81 7.13 9.08
C ILE A 255 -3.77 6.84 10.16
N LYS A 256 -2.71 6.10 9.82
CA LYS A 256 -1.58 5.91 10.73
C LYS A 256 -0.95 7.25 11.14
N GLY A 257 -0.76 8.19 10.22
CA GLY A 257 -0.24 9.52 10.52
C GLY A 257 -1.16 10.37 11.39
N ASN A 258 -2.48 10.17 11.33
CA ASN A 258 -3.45 10.77 12.26
C ASN A 258 -3.36 10.13 13.64
N LEU A 259 -3.24 8.80 13.71
CA LEU A 259 -3.02 8.07 14.97
C LEU A 259 -1.70 8.48 15.64
N ASP A 260 -0.61 8.60 14.89
CA ASP A 260 0.71 9.02 15.43
C ASP A 260 0.67 10.42 16.08
N LYS A 261 -0.33 11.26 15.76
CA LYS A 261 -0.57 12.58 16.37
C LYS A 261 -1.54 12.54 17.56
N ALA A 262 -2.25 11.44 17.75
CA ALA A 262 -3.26 11.32 18.79
C ALA A 262 -2.62 11.21 20.17
N THR A 263 -3.06 12.05 21.11
CA THR A 263 -2.47 12.12 22.46
C THR A 263 -3.33 11.47 23.53
N ASP A 264 -4.58 11.18 23.21
CA ASP A 264 -5.57 10.59 24.10
C ASP A 264 -6.63 9.77 23.35
N SER A 265 -7.54 9.14 24.09
CA SER A 265 -8.61 8.31 23.54
C SER A 265 -9.55 9.05 22.58
N ASP A 266 -9.79 10.35 22.80
CA ASP A 266 -10.72 11.13 21.98
C ASP A 266 -10.07 11.47 20.62
N ASP A 267 -8.77 11.78 20.61
CA ASP A 267 -8.00 11.95 19.38
C ASP A 267 -7.90 10.63 18.59
N VAL A 268 -7.71 9.48 19.27
CA VAL A 268 -7.69 8.15 18.63
C VAL A 268 -9.05 7.86 17.97
N ALA A 269 -10.15 8.07 18.70
CA ALA A 269 -11.50 7.90 18.19
C ALA A 269 -11.77 8.81 16.97
N THR A 270 -11.26 10.04 16.99
CA THR A 270 -11.35 10.98 15.86
C THR A 270 -10.58 10.47 14.64
N ALA A 271 -9.36 9.94 14.84
CA ALA A 271 -8.53 9.45 13.74
C ALA A 271 -9.15 8.25 13.00
N ILE A 272 -9.81 7.32 13.71
CA ILE A 272 -10.47 6.16 13.09
C ILE A 272 -11.84 6.49 12.50
N ALA A 273 -12.47 7.59 12.91
CA ALA A 273 -13.72 8.08 12.34
C ALA A 273 -13.52 8.91 11.06
N ASP A 274 -12.26 9.15 10.66
CA ASP A 274 -11.92 9.84 9.42
C ASP A 274 -12.25 8.94 8.21
N THR A 275 -13.32 9.30 7.50
CA THR A 275 -13.81 8.60 6.31
C THR A 275 -13.19 9.09 5.00
N SER A 276 -12.22 10.03 5.06
CA SER A 276 -11.64 10.64 3.86
C SER A 276 -10.89 9.64 2.96
N GLN A 277 -10.48 8.50 3.50
CA GLN A 277 -9.71 7.47 2.81
C GLN A 277 -10.54 6.25 2.39
N ASP A 278 -11.80 6.16 2.81
CA ASP A 278 -12.65 4.98 2.61
C ASP A 278 -12.84 4.67 1.13
N ASN A 279 -13.13 5.72 0.34
CA ASN A 279 -13.29 5.57 -1.10
C ASN A 279 -11.98 5.15 -1.79
N ALA A 280 -10.84 5.70 -1.35
CA ALA A 280 -9.54 5.35 -1.92
C ALA A 280 -9.22 3.86 -1.73
N ILE A 281 -9.60 3.26 -0.60
CA ILE A 281 -9.45 1.83 -0.34
C ILE A 281 -10.49 1.02 -1.10
N ALA A 282 -11.77 1.39 -0.99
CA ALA A 282 -12.90 0.64 -1.55
C ALA A 282 -12.83 0.49 -3.08
N THR A 283 -12.27 1.49 -3.78
CA THR A 283 -12.15 1.46 -5.24
C THR A 283 -10.77 1.03 -5.75
N ALA A 284 -9.80 0.75 -4.86
CA ALA A 284 -8.43 0.48 -5.26
C ALA A 284 -8.31 -0.77 -6.14
N TYR A 285 -9.00 -1.85 -5.78
CA TYR A 285 -9.00 -3.06 -6.58
C TYR A 285 -9.86 -2.88 -7.84
N GLN A 286 -9.19 -2.92 -8.98
CA GLN A 286 -9.84 -2.94 -10.30
C GLN A 286 -9.23 -4.07 -11.10
N PRO A 287 -10.03 -5.04 -11.57
CA PRO A 287 -9.49 -6.12 -12.38
C PRO A 287 -8.90 -5.59 -13.68
N GLY A 288 -7.87 -6.27 -14.16
CA GLY A 288 -7.26 -5.97 -15.44
C GLY A 288 -8.17 -6.31 -16.63
N THR A 289 -7.69 -5.97 -17.82
CA THR A 289 -8.31 -6.42 -19.07
C THR A 289 -8.30 -7.95 -19.11
N SER A 290 -9.36 -8.59 -19.62
CA SER A 290 -9.41 -10.07 -19.67
C SER A 290 -8.22 -10.66 -20.40
N LEU A 291 -7.71 -11.81 -19.92
CA LEU A 291 -6.57 -12.50 -20.54
C LEU A 291 -6.83 -12.80 -22.03
N ALA A 292 -8.07 -13.15 -22.40
CA ALA A 292 -8.45 -13.39 -23.78
C ALA A 292 -8.20 -12.14 -24.67
N THR A 293 -8.55 -10.96 -24.18
CA THR A 293 -8.31 -9.70 -24.90
C THR A 293 -6.82 -9.36 -24.96
N GLN A 294 -6.09 -9.57 -23.86
CA GLN A 294 -4.64 -9.35 -23.83
C GLN A 294 -3.89 -10.29 -24.78
N ILE A 295 -4.23 -11.59 -24.79
CA ILE A 295 -3.71 -12.59 -25.72
C ILE A 295 -3.98 -12.15 -27.15
N LYS A 296 -5.21 -11.75 -27.47
CA LYS A 296 -5.57 -11.28 -28.81
C LYS A 296 -4.72 -10.08 -29.23
N ASN A 297 -4.63 -9.05 -28.38
CA ASN A 297 -3.85 -7.85 -28.68
C ASN A 297 -2.37 -8.15 -28.87
N ALA A 298 -1.80 -9.05 -28.05
CA ALA A 298 -0.42 -9.48 -28.17
C ALA A 298 -0.16 -10.26 -29.47
N GLN A 299 -1.10 -11.13 -29.87
CA GLN A 299 -1.04 -11.85 -31.15
C GLN A 299 -1.16 -10.90 -32.35
N ASP A 300 -2.07 -9.92 -32.29
CA ASP A 300 -2.21 -8.87 -33.31
C ASP A 300 -0.91 -8.06 -33.44
N ALA A 301 -0.21 -7.78 -32.34
CA ALA A 301 1.09 -7.11 -32.36
C ALA A 301 2.19 -7.94 -33.02
N ILE A 302 2.19 -9.27 -32.82
CA ILE A 302 3.08 -10.19 -33.54
C ILE A 302 2.78 -10.17 -35.04
N ASP A 303 1.51 -10.23 -35.43
CA ASP A 303 1.11 -10.19 -36.85
C ASP A 303 1.51 -8.87 -37.52
N ALA A 304 1.35 -7.75 -36.81
CA ALA A 304 1.80 -6.44 -37.29
C ALA A 304 3.32 -6.38 -37.47
N GLN A 305 4.11 -6.95 -36.55
CA GLN A 305 5.56 -7.01 -36.70
C GLN A 305 5.97 -7.95 -37.83
N ALA A 306 5.36 -9.12 -37.95
CA ALA A 306 5.64 -10.06 -39.03
C ALA A 306 5.34 -9.46 -40.41
N ALA A 307 4.24 -8.69 -40.55
CA ALA A 307 3.92 -7.96 -41.77
C ALA A 307 5.00 -6.93 -42.13
N LYS A 308 5.52 -6.19 -41.14
CA LYS A 308 6.66 -5.26 -41.35
C LYS A 308 7.90 -6.00 -41.82
N SER A 309 8.26 -7.10 -41.16
CA SER A 309 9.41 -7.94 -41.54
C SER A 309 9.28 -8.45 -42.98
N LYS A 310 8.10 -8.93 -43.39
CA LYS A 310 7.87 -9.37 -44.78
C LYS A 310 7.98 -8.22 -45.79
N ALA A 311 7.49 -7.02 -45.45
CA ALA A 311 7.65 -5.86 -46.31
C ALA A 311 9.12 -5.46 -46.50
N LEU A 312 9.96 -5.59 -45.45
CA LEU A 312 11.41 -5.40 -45.56
C LEU A 312 12.03 -6.41 -46.53
N VAL A 313 11.60 -7.68 -46.47
CA VAL A 313 12.03 -8.73 -47.40
C VAL A 313 11.60 -8.43 -48.84
N ASP A 314 10.34 -8.01 -49.04
CA ASP A 314 9.81 -7.70 -50.37
C ASP A 314 10.55 -6.52 -51.03
N ASN A 315 10.89 -5.50 -50.24
CA ASN A 315 11.64 -4.32 -50.68
C ASN A 315 13.14 -4.59 -50.91
N ASN A 316 13.65 -5.75 -50.51
CA ASN A 316 15.05 -6.09 -50.71
C ASN A 316 15.29 -6.49 -52.18
N THR A 317 16.06 -5.68 -52.90
CA THR A 317 16.37 -5.88 -54.34
C THR A 317 17.52 -6.84 -54.59
N THR A 318 18.27 -7.24 -53.56
CA THR A 318 19.39 -8.18 -53.70
C THR A 318 18.96 -9.64 -53.55
N LEU A 319 17.71 -9.89 -53.15
CA LEU A 319 17.15 -11.24 -52.99
C LEU A 319 16.42 -11.69 -54.24
N THR A 320 16.58 -12.96 -54.60
CA THR A 320 15.75 -13.63 -55.62
C THR A 320 14.37 -13.96 -55.07
N ASP A 321 13.41 -14.22 -55.97
CA ASP A 321 12.03 -14.57 -55.57
C ASP A 321 11.96 -15.83 -54.68
N ALA A 322 12.83 -16.81 -54.94
CA ALA A 322 12.93 -18.02 -54.13
C ALA A 322 13.40 -17.71 -52.69
N GLN A 323 14.39 -16.84 -52.56
CA GLN A 323 14.92 -16.41 -51.25
C GLN A 323 13.91 -15.56 -50.48
N LYS A 324 13.22 -14.64 -51.16
CA LYS A 324 12.11 -13.88 -50.58
C LYS A 324 11.01 -14.80 -50.06
N SER A 325 10.64 -15.82 -50.84
CA SER A 325 9.64 -16.81 -50.43
C SER A 325 10.07 -17.57 -49.17
N ALA A 326 11.32 -18.06 -49.14
CA ALA A 326 11.87 -18.78 -47.99
C ALA A 326 11.94 -17.90 -46.72
N GLN A 327 12.43 -16.67 -46.81
CA GLN A 327 12.48 -15.75 -45.66
C GLN A 327 11.09 -15.41 -45.12
N LYS A 328 10.11 -15.19 -46.00
CA LYS A 328 8.72 -14.94 -45.59
C LYS A 328 8.09 -16.14 -44.89
N SER A 329 8.37 -17.37 -45.36
CA SER A 329 7.96 -18.62 -44.72
C SER A 329 8.58 -18.81 -43.33
N ALA A 330 9.87 -18.48 -43.18
CA ALA A 330 10.54 -18.49 -41.88
C ALA A 330 9.93 -17.45 -40.92
N ILE A 331 9.62 -16.23 -41.40
CA ILE A 331 8.92 -15.21 -40.62
C ILE A 331 7.55 -15.71 -40.15
N ASP A 332 6.78 -16.39 -41.01
CA ASP A 332 5.48 -16.98 -40.64
C ASP A 332 5.62 -18.05 -39.56
N THR A 333 6.68 -18.84 -39.61
CA THR A 333 7.00 -19.86 -38.61
C THR A 333 7.32 -19.23 -37.24
N VAL A 334 8.11 -18.14 -37.24
CA VAL A 334 8.44 -17.38 -36.03
C VAL A 334 7.19 -16.75 -35.42
N ALA A 335 6.38 -16.08 -36.26
CA ALA A 335 5.13 -15.46 -35.82
C ALA A 335 4.17 -16.49 -35.22
N THR A 336 4.00 -17.65 -35.88
CA THR A 336 3.16 -18.75 -35.40
C THR A 336 3.66 -19.29 -34.05
N THR A 337 4.97 -19.55 -33.93
CA THR A 337 5.56 -20.01 -32.67
C THR A 337 5.35 -19.02 -31.53
N ALA A 338 5.55 -17.71 -31.79
CA ALA A 338 5.32 -16.66 -30.81
C ALA A 338 3.84 -16.57 -30.39
N LYS A 339 2.90 -16.60 -31.35
CA LYS A 339 1.46 -16.56 -31.06
C LYS A 339 0.98 -17.77 -30.26
N ASN A 340 1.50 -18.96 -30.55
CA ASN A 340 1.21 -20.17 -29.79
C ASN A 340 1.73 -20.08 -28.35
N ASN A 341 2.96 -19.58 -28.15
CA ASN A 341 3.51 -19.35 -26.82
C ASN A 341 2.69 -18.32 -26.02
N ILE A 342 2.25 -17.23 -26.66
CA ILE A 342 1.36 -16.22 -26.07
C ILE A 342 0.02 -16.84 -25.68
N GLY A 343 -0.61 -17.62 -26.57
CA GLY A 343 -1.90 -18.26 -26.33
C GLY A 343 -1.88 -19.29 -25.18
N ALA A 344 -0.72 -19.80 -24.81
CA ALA A 344 -0.54 -20.72 -23.68
C ALA A 344 -0.33 -20.01 -22.32
N LYS A 345 -0.24 -18.67 -22.29
CA LYS A 345 0.02 -17.92 -21.05
C LYS A 345 -1.25 -17.71 -20.23
N THR A 346 -1.09 -17.73 -18.91
CA THR A 346 -2.18 -17.64 -17.93
C THR A 346 -2.11 -16.38 -17.06
N SER A 347 -1.18 -15.46 -17.36
CA SER A 347 -1.04 -14.18 -16.66
C SER A 347 -0.67 -13.06 -17.63
N ALA A 348 -1.08 -11.83 -17.31
CA ALA A 348 -0.75 -10.62 -18.05
C ALA A 348 0.76 -10.38 -18.16
N TYR A 349 1.51 -10.67 -17.08
CA TYR A 349 2.96 -10.58 -17.05
C TYR A 349 3.61 -11.53 -18.07
N ASP A 350 3.18 -12.79 -18.10
CA ASP A 350 3.74 -13.78 -19.01
C ASP A 350 3.36 -13.50 -20.47
N ILE A 351 2.15 -12.98 -20.72
CA ILE A 351 1.71 -12.53 -22.05
C ILE A 351 2.64 -11.44 -22.57
N ASN A 352 2.85 -10.38 -21.79
CA ASN A 352 3.71 -9.25 -22.17
C ASN A 352 5.16 -9.70 -22.41
N THR A 353 5.68 -10.58 -21.56
CA THR A 353 7.03 -11.15 -21.70
C THR A 353 7.16 -11.97 -23.00
N ALA A 354 6.18 -12.82 -23.29
CA ALA A 354 6.16 -13.63 -24.51
C ALA A 354 6.02 -12.78 -25.78
N GLN A 355 5.18 -11.74 -25.75
CA GLN A 355 5.04 -10.77 -26.83
C GLN A 355 6.37 -10.07 -27.10
N ALA A 356 7.02 -9.53 -26.06
CA ALA A 356 8.30 -8.83 -26.20
C ALA A 356 9.39 -9.74 -26.78
N ALA A 357 9.47 -10.99 -26.33
CA ALA A 357 10.41 -11.98 -26.88
C ALA A 357 10.13 -12.29 -28.36
N GLY A 358 8.85 -12.45 -28.75
CA GLY A 358 8.47 -12.70 -30.14
C GLY A 358 8.80 -11.54 -31.07
N ILE A 359 8.46 -10.31 -30.67
CA ILE A 359 8.80 -9.08 -31.42
C ILE A 359 10.32 -8.93 -31.55
N LYS A 360 11.07 -9.19 -30.47
CA LYS A 360 12.53 -9.12 -30.49
C LYS A 360 13.13 -10.09 -31.50
N ASN A 361 12.69 -11.36 -31.53
CA ASN A 361 13.24 -12.34 -32.46
C ASN A 361 13.01 -11.93 -33.94
N LEU A 362 11.81 -11.42 -34.26
CA LEU A 362 11.52 -10.89 -35.61
C LEU A 362 12.41 -9.69 -35.96
N THR A 363 12.56 -8.74 -35.03
CA THR A 363 13.38 -7.54 -35.25
C THR A 363 14.87 -7.87 -35.39
N ASP A 364 15.36 -8.84 -34.60
CA ASP A 364 16.74 -9.31 -34.69
C ASP A 364 17.00 -10.00 -36.04
N LEU A 365 16.03 -10.79 -36.54
CA LEU A 365 16.10 -11.39 -37.89
C LEU A 365 16.13 -10.34 -39.00
N ASP A 366 15.28 -9.31 -38.90
CA ASP A 366 15.21 -8.20 -39.85
C ASP A 366 16.56 -7.48 -39.96
N THR A 367 17.32 -7.43 -38.87
CA THR A 367 18.65 -6.80 -38.82
C THR A 367 19.75 -7.73 -39.30
N ALA A 368 19.74 -8.99 -38.85
CA ALA A 368 20.83 -9.93 -39.11
C ALA A 368 20.92 -10.31 -40.60
N ARG A 369 19.80 -10.67 -41.24
CA ARG A 369 19.84 -11.21 -42.61
C ARG A 369 20.45 -10.26 -43.64
N PRO A 370 20.02 -8.99 -43.79
CA PRO A 370 20.57 -8.11 -44.81
C PRO A 370 22.07 -7.82 -44.64
N ALA A 371 22.52 -7.70 -43.38
CA ALA A 371 23.93 -7.46 -43.05
C ALA A 371 24.83 -8.61 -43.54
N PHE A 372 24.40 -9.85 -43.33
CA PHE A 372 25.18 -11.01 -43.74
C PHE A 372 25.09 -11.30 -45.24
N TYR A 373 23.94 -11.07 -45.86
CA TYR A 373 23.84 -11.10 -47.32
C TYR A 373 24.87 -10.20 -47.97
N THR A 374 24.93 -8.94 -47.54
CA THR A 374 25.91 -7.96 -48.04
C THR A 374 27.34 -8.44 -47.85
N THR A 375 27.67 -8.98 -46.67
CA THR A 375 29.03 -9.44 -46.34
C THR A 375 29.45 -10.63 -47.20
N LEU A 376 28.61 -11.67 -47.30
CA LEU A 376 28.92 -12.90 -48.04
C LEU A 376 28.99 -12.63 -49.55
N THR A 377 28.05 -11.85 -50.09
CA THR A 377 28.04 -11.48 -51.51
C THR A 377 29.28 -10.64 -51.88
N ASN A 378 29.68 -9.66 -51.06
CA ASN A 378 30.90 -8.88 -51.32
C ASN A 378 32.16 -9.75 -51.29
N LYS A 379 32.23 -10.71 -50.36
CA LYS A 379 33.34 -11.65 -50.25
C LYS A 379 33.44 -12.55 -51.48
N ALA A 380 32.32 -13.12 -51.92
CA ALA A 380 32.24 -13.93 -53.12
C ALA A 380 32.57 -13.13 -54.39
N ASN A 381 32.01 -11.93 -54.55
CA ASN A 381 32.28 -11.06 -55.71
C ASN A 381 33.76 -10.66 -55.82
N SER A 382 34.41 -10.41 -54.67
CA SER A 382 35.85 -10.14 -54.63
C SER A 382 36.65 -11.35 -55.11
N ALA A 383 36.31 -12.56 -54.65
CA ALA A 383 36.95 -13.80 -55.10
C ALA A 383 36.73 -14.08 -56.59
N ILE A 384 35.51 -13.89 -57.09
CA ILE A 384 35.16 -14.05 -58.51
C ILE A 384 35.95 -13.06 -59.38
N SER A 385 36.15 -11.83 -58.92
CA SER A 385 36.97 -10.84 -59.62
C SER A 385 38.43 -11.28 -59.70
N THR A 386 38.99 -11.83 -58.61
CA THR A 386 40.34 -12.42 -58.60
C THR A 386 40.46 -13.56 -59.60
N ILE A 387 39.53 -14.50 -59.61
CA ILE A 387 39.52 -15.65 -60.54
C ILE A 387 39.44 -15.18 -62.00
N ASN A 388 38.57 -14.21 -62.31
CA ASN A 388 38.43 -13.68 -63.66
C ASN A 388 39.71 -13.01 -64.18
N ASN A 389 40.42 -12.30 -63.30
CA ASN A 389 41.66 -11.59 -63.64
C ASN A 389 42.90 -12.48 -63.67
N ASP A 390 42.79 -13.74 -63.25
CA ASP A 390 43.90 -14.68 -63.26
C ASP A 390 44.28 -15.04 -64.70
N GLN A 391 45.54 -14.79 -65.06
CA GLN A 391 46.09 -15.07 -66.41
C GLN A 391 46.59 -16.51 -66.56
N ASN A 392 46.73 -17.26 -65.46
CA ASN A 392 47.17 -18.65 -65.47
C ASN A 392 46.02 -19.63 -65.71
N LEU A 393 44.78 -19.19 -65.55
CA LEU A 393 43.57 -19.99 -65.73
C LEU A 393 43.03 -19.90 -67.16
N THR A 394 42.57 -21.03 -67.69
CA THR A 394 41.75 -21.06 -68.91
C THR A 394 40.33 -20.61 -68.60
N ASP A 395 39.55 -20.27 -69.63
CA ASP A 395 38.13 -19.91 -69.44
C ASP A 395 37.31 -21.05 -68.81
N ALA A 396 37.66 -22.31 -69.11
CA ALA A 396 37.03 -23.48 -68.50
C ALA A 396 37.35 -23.58 -67.00
N ASP A 397 38.62 -23.36 -66.62
CA ASP A 397 39.02 -23.37 -65.21
C ASP A 397 38.33 -22.26 -64.41
N LYS A 398 38.26 -21.05 -65.01
CA LYS A 398 37.55 -19.91 -64.42
C LYS A 398 36.08 -20.24 -64.19
N ALA A 399 35.40 -20.79 -65.20
CA ALA A 399 33.99 -21.18 -65.09
C ALA A 399 33.75 -22.20 -63.96
N THR A 400 34.59 -23.24 -63.86
CA THR A 400 34.48 -24.25 -62.78
C THR A 400 34.70 -23.63 -61.40
N ARG A 401 35.73 -22.78 -61.23
CA ARG A 401 36.06 -22.14 -59.94
C ARG A 401 34.99 -21.13 -59.51
N ILE A 402 34.46 -20.35 -60.45
CA ILE A 402 33.35 -19.42 -60.17
C ILE A 402 32.10 -20.19 -59.76
N ALA A 403 31.80 -21.32 -60.42
CA ALA A 403 30.68 -22.18 -60.03
C ALA A 403 30.83 -22.69 -58.58
N GLN A 404 32.03 -23.15 -58.19
CA GLN A 404 32.29 -23.61 -56.81
C GLN A 404 32.04 -22.52 -55.75
N VAL A 405 32.52 -21.29 -55.97
CA VAL A 405 32.28 -20.17 -55.04
C VAL A 405 30.79 -19.85 -54.96
N ASN A 406 30.10 -19.80 -56.10
CA ASN A 406 28.67 -19.51 -56.16
C ASN A 406 27.81 -20.61 -55.51
N ASP A 407 28.17 -21.89 -55.68
CA ASP A 407 27.43 -23.01 -55.08
C ASP A 407 27.49 -22.97 -53.55
N VAL A 408 28.67 -22.68 -52.97
CA VAL A 408 28.83 -22.56 -51.52
C VAL A 408 28.14 -21.31 -50.99
N LEU A 409 28.28 -20.17 -51.67
CA LEU A 409 27.53 -18.96 -51.33
C LEU A 409 26.03 -19.25 -51.29
N LYS A 410 25.51 -19.88 -52.36
CA LYS A 410 24.09 -20.25 -52.47
C LYS A 410 23.66 -21.12 -51.30
N LYS A 411 24.41 -22.18 -50.99
CA LYS A 411 24.11 -23.09 -49.87
C LYS A 411 23.99 -22.34 -48.54
N ILE A 412 24.92 -21.44 -48.23
CA ILE A 412 24.90 -20.67 -46.99
C ILE A 412 23.71 -19.69 -46.99
N THR A 413 23.46 -19.00 -48.09
CA THR A 413 22.33 -18.06 -48.19
C THR A 413 20.98 -18.78 -48.07
N ASP A 414 20.84 -19.98 -48.65
CA ASP A 414 19.61 -20.80 -48.52
C ASP A 414 19.36 -21.19 -47.06
N GLN A 415 20.43 -21.43 -46.27
CA GLN A 415 20.30 -21.71 -44.82
C GLN A 415 19.92 -20.46 -44.02
N ILE A 416 20.46 -19.29 -44.38
CA ILE A 416 20.10 -18.00 -43.76
C ILE A 416 18.62 -17.67 -44.01
N ASP A 417 18.11 -17.97 -45.20
CA ASP A 417 16.71 -17.74 -45.56
C ASP A 417 15.73 -18.56 -44.72
N GLN A 418 16.14 -19.78 -44.36
CA GLN A 418 15.34 -20.71 -43.58
C GLN A 418 15.47 -20.49 -42.07
N ALA A 419 16.46 -19.72 -41.61
CA ALA A 419 16.72 -19.51 -40.19
C ALA A 419 15.55 -18.81 -39.49
N THR A 420 15.09 -19.34 -38.36
CA THR A 420 13.97 -18.80 -37.58
C THR A 420 14.40 -17.96 -36.38
N ASP A 421 15.69 -17.71 -36.23
CA ASP A 421 16.22 -16.87 -35.17
C ASP A 421 17.56 -16.25 -35.58
N ALA A 422 17.88 -15.11 -34.99
CA ALA A 422 19.10 -14.37 -35.32
C ALA A 422 20.39 -15.10 -34.89
N THR A 423 20.33 -15.99 -33.91
CA THR A 423 21.51 -16.76 -33.46
C THR A 423 21.93 -17.74 -34.54
N THR A 424 20.98 -18.44 -35.14
CA THR A 424 21.21 -19.33 -36.29
C THR A 424 21.81 -18.56 -37.47
N VAL A 425 21.29 -17.37 -37.77
CA VAL A 425 21.84 -16.50 -38.82
C VAL A 425 23.29 -16.10 -38.51
N ASN A 426 23.57 -15.65 -37.28
CA ASN A 426 24.91 -15.25 -36.84
C ASN A 426 25.92 -16.41 -36.94
N ASN A 427 25.50 -17.62 -36.56
CA ASN A 427 26.35 -18.81 -36.62
C ASN A 427 26.69 -19.20 -38.06
N LEU A 428 25.70 -19.15 -38.97
CA LEU A 428 25.90 -19.46 -40.39
C LEU A 428 26.85 -18.46 -41.05
N ALA A 429 26.72 -17.18 -40.72
CA ALA A 429 27.58 -16.15 -41.26
C ALA A 429 29.04 -16.23 -40.77
N GLY A 430 29.26 -16.81 -39.58
CA GLY A 430 30.59 -17.12 -39.06
C GLY A 430 31.22 -18.40 -39.64
N SER A 431 30.53 -19.10 -40.55
CA SER A 431 31.07 -20.32 -41.16
C SER A 431 32.31 -20.03 -42.02
N THR A 432 33.32 -20.88 -41.89
CA THR A 432 34.51 -20.87 -42.75
C THR A 432 34.27 -21.53 -44.10
N ASP A 433 33.08 -22.06 -44.39
CA ASP A 433 32.81 -22.81 -45.61
C ASP A 433 33.06 -21.98 -46.87
N LEU A 434 32.56 -20.73 -46.90
CA LEU A 434 32.81 -19.82 -48.01
C LEU A 434 34.30 -19.48 -48.12
N ASP A 435 34.97 -19.32 -46.99
CA ASP A 435 36.39 -18.96 -46.92
C ASP A 435 37.26 -20.08 -47.49
N ASN A 436 36.96 -21.31 -47.11
CA ASN A 436 37.61 -22.52 -47.61
C ASN A 436 37.35 -22.72 -49.11
N ALA A 437 36.12 -22.46 -49.56
CA ALA A 437 35.77 -22.52 -50.98
C ALA A 437 36.53 -21.47 -51.79
N ILE A 438 36.60 -20.23 -51.29
CA ILE A 438 37.37 -19.14 -51.90
C ILE A 438 38.86 -19.50 -51.94
N ALA A 439 39.44 -19.99 -50.85
CA ALA A 439 40.84 -20.38 -50.79
C ALA A 439 41.17 -21.49 -51.80
N THR A 440 40.27 -22.46 -51.95
CA THR A 440 40.40 -23.54 -52.95
C THR A 440 40.29 -23.00 -54.36
N ALA A 441 39.28 -22.17 -54.65
CA ALA A 441 39.00 -21.65 -55.98
C ALA A 441 40.05 -20.63 -56.48
N THR A 442 40.78 -19.99 -55.57
CA THR A 442 41.84 -19.01 -55.88
C THR A 442 43.25 -19.59 -55.87
N SER A 443 43.42 -20.89 -55.57
CA SER A 443 44.74 -21.56 -55.55
C SER A 443 45.20 -21.99 -56.95
N ASP A 444 46.50 -21.92 -57.24
CA ASP A 444 47.08 -22.50 -58.47
C ASP A 444 47.14 -24.05 -58.46
N ASN A 445 46.78 -24.69 -57.34
CA ASN A 445 46.84 -26.15 -57.22
C ASN A 445 45.93 -26.83 -58.24
N GLY A 446 46.50 -27.81 -58.96
CA GLY A 446 45.78 -28.57 -59.98
C GLY A 446 45.63 -27.86 -61.34
N VAL A 447 46.18 -26.66 -61.52
CA VAL A 447 46.19 -25.94 -62.81
C VAL A 447 47.42 -26.33 -63.60
N THR A 448 47.24 -26.74 -64.86
CA THR A 448 48.35 -26.73 -65.81
C THR A 448 48.49 -25.31 -66.35
N LEU A 449 49.46 -24.55 -65.83
CA LEU A 449 49.67 -23.15 -66.20
C LEU A 449 49.63 -22.95 -67.72
N VAL A 450 48.99 -21.88 -68.20
CA VAL A 450 48.97 -21.52 -69.63
C VAL A 450 50.38 -21.47 -70.23
N ALA A 451 51.37 -21.03 -69.44
CA ALA A 451 52.77 -21.08 -69.86
C ALA A 451 53.25 -22.51 -70.14
N THR A 452 52.97 -23.46 -69.24
CA THR A 452 53.30 -24.88 -69.40
C THR A 452 52.54 -25.51 -70.58
N GLN A 453 51.25 -25.18 -70.76
CA GLN A 453 50.47 -25.64 -71.90
C GLN A 453 51.04 -25.13 -73.22
N ARG A 454 51.42 -23.85 -73.28
CA ARG A 454 52.10 -23.24 -74.44
C ARG A 454 53.45 -23.89 -74.70
N ASP A 455 54.24 -24.17 -73.67
CA ASP A 455 55.53 -24.83 -73.81
C ASP A 455 55.37 -26.27 -74.32
N ASN A 456 54.35 -26.98 -73.85
CA ASN A 456 54.02 -28.31 -74.35
C ASN A 456 53.54 -28.27 -75.82
N ALA A 457 52.69 -27.30 -76.17
CA ALA A 457 52.26 -27.08 -77.56
C ALA A 457 53.45 -26.73 -78.46
N ASN A 458 54.36 -25.87 -78.00
CA ASN A 458 55.60 -25.54 -78.70
C ASN A 458 56.49 -26.77 -78.87
N LYS A 459 56.67 -27.61 -77.84
CA LYS A 459 57.42 -28.88 -77.95
C LYS A 459 56.79 -29.83 -78.97
N GLN A 460 55.46 -29.92 -79.01
CA GLN A 460 54.76 -30.73 -80.02
C GLN A 460 54.97 -30.19 -81.44
N ILE A 461 54.86 -28.87 -81.61
CA ILE A 461 55.18 -28.19 -82.87
C ILE A 461 56.61 -28.52 -83.32
N ASP A 462 57.56 -28.47 -82.39
CA ASP A 462 58.98 -28.73 -82.67
C ASP A 462 59.23 -30.18 -83.08
N GLN A 463 58.57 -31.11 -82.39
CA GLN A 463 58.63 -32.52 -82.70
C GLN A 463 58.10 -32.79 -84.11
N VAL A 464 56.91 -32.27 -84.45
CA VAL A 464 56.32 -32.40 -85.79
C VAL A 464 57.22 -31.78 -86.86
N ALA A 465 57.83 -30.62 -86.59
CA ALA A 465 58.76 -29.97 -87.50
C ALA A 465 60.03 -30.83 -87.72
N ALA A 466 60.60 -31.41 -86.67
CA ALA A 466 61.76 -32.29 -86.76
C ALA A 466 61.45 -33.57 -87.54
N GLU A 467 60.34 -34.23 -87.26
CA GLU A 467 59.86 -35.41 -87.99
C GLU A 467 59.63 -35.12 -89.48
N THR A 468 59.06 -33.96 -89.80
CA THR A 468 58.84 -33.53 -91.19
C THR A 468 60.16 -33.31 -91.92
N LYS A 469 61.14 -32.66 -91.28
CA LYS A 469 62.49 -32.45 -91.86
C LYS A 469 63.21 -33.77 -92.10
N ALA A 470 63.12 -34.72 -91.16
CA ALA A 470 63.72 -36.04 -91.32
C ALA A 470 63.18 -36.74 -92.58
N LYS A 471 61.85 -36.76 -92.78
CA LYS A 471 61.21 -37.31 -93.98
C LYS A 471 61.68 -36.65 -95.27
N ILE A 472 61.78 -35.32 -95.31
CA ILE A 472 62.31 -34.59 -96.49
C ILE A 472 63.76 -35.00 -96.78
N SER A 473 64.58 -35.16 -95.74
CA SER A 473 66.00 -35.53 -95.90
C SER A 473 66.17 -36.96 -96.45
N GLU A 474 65.29 -37.87 -96.05
CA GLU A 474 65.32 -39.29 -96.45
C GLU A 474 64.65 -39.56 -97.81
N ASP A 475 63.89 -38.60 -98.35
CA ASP A 475 63.20 -38.75 -99.63
C ASP A 475 64.20 -38.93 -100.79
N LYS A 476 64.18 -40.09 -101.46
CA LYS A 476 65.10 -40.42 -102.56
C LYS A 476 64.70 -39.79 -103.90
N ASN A 477 63.48 -39.24 -104.01
CA ASN A 477 62.95 -38.66 -105.24
C ASN A 477 63.15 -37.14 -105.33
N LEU A 478 63.66 -36.50 -104.28
CA LEU A 478 63.97 -35.07 -104.26
C LEU A 478 65.44 -34.81 -104.59
N THR A 479 65.68 -33.85 -105.48
CA THR A 479 67.02 -33.30 -105.72
C THR A 479 67.53 -32.52 -104.50
N THR A 480 68.84 -32.30 -104.42
CA THR A 480 69.45 -31.51 -103.34
C THR A 480 68.83 -30.12 -103.19
N GLN A 481 68.49 -29.46 -104.31
CA GLN A 481 67.86 -28.15 -104.31
C GLN A 481 66.40 -28.20 -103.81
N GLU A 482 65.64 -29.23 -104.18
CA GLU A 482 64.26 -29.41 -103.72
C GLU A 482 64.19 -29.73 -102.22
N LYS A 483 65.11 -30.56 -101.71
CA LYS A 483 65.23 -30.81 -100.26
C LYS A 483 65.52 -29.53 -99.49
N ALA A 484 66.41 -28.68 -100.00
CA ALA A 484 66.73 -27.39 -99.39
C ALA A 484 65.50 -26.46 -99.38
N ASN A 485 64.78 -26.36 -100.50
CA ASN A 485 63.58 -25.53 -100.62
C ASN A 485 62.43 -26.02 -99.72
N GLN A 486 62.16 -27.32 -99.70
CA GLN A 486 61.10 -27.89 -98.85
C GLN A 486 61.43 -27.77 -97.36
N THR A 487 62.69 -27.99 -96.97
CA THR A 487 63.14 -27.78 -95.58
C THR A 487 62.97 -26.31 -95.15
N ALA A 488 63.28 -25.36 -96.03
CA ALA A 488 63.05 -23.94 -95.78
C ALA A 488 61.55 -23.61 -95.65
N ASN A 489 60.70 -24.25 -96.45
CA ASN A 489 59.24 -24.10 -96.38
C ASN A 489 58.62 -24.71 -95.11
N VAL A 490 59.25 -25.71 -94.49
CA VAL A 490 58.85 -26.21 -93.16
C VAL A 490 59.21 -25.21 -92.06
N ILE A 491 60.38 -24.55 -92.17
CA ILE A 491 60.87 -23.63 -91.12
C ILE A 491 59.97 -22.38 -90.98
N ARG A 492 59.50 -21.81 -92.09
CA ARG A 492 58.73 -20.54 -92.08
C ARG A 492 57.42 -20.61 -91.28
N PRO A 493 56.48 -21.53 -91.56
CA PRO A 493 55.20 -21.62 -90.86
C PRO A 493 55.35 -21.93 -89.37
N PHE A 494 56.28 -22.82 -89.01
CA PHE A 494 56.53 -23.17 -87.61
C PHE A 494 57.16 -22.02 -86.80
N GLN A 495 58.02 -21.20 -87.41
CA GLN A 495 58.50 -19.97 -86.78
C GLN A 495 57.40 -18.91 -86.62
N MET A 496 56.42 -18.86 -87.54
CA MET A 496 55.26 -17.95 -87.43
C MET A 496 54.29 -18.39 -86.33
N LEU A 497 54.06 -19.70 -86.15
CA LEU A 497 53.22 -20.26 -85.09
C LEU A 497 53.77 -20.03 -83.67
N ARG A 498 55.09 -19.84 -83.54
CA ARG A 498 55.77 -19.55 -82.26
C ARG A 498 55.74 -18.07 -81.85
N GLN A 499 55.38 -17.15 -82.75
CA GLN A 499 55.28 -15.75 -82.37
C GLN A 499 53.99 -15.50 -81.58
N PRO A 500 54.02 -14.63 -80.55
CA PRO A 500 52.78 -14.16 -79.94
C PRO A 500 51.92 -13.53 -81.04
N LEU A 501 50.66 -13.97 -81.16
CA LEU A 501 49.67 -13.33 -82.02
C LEU A 501 49.62 -11.84 -81.66
N LYS A 502 50.26 -10.99 -82.46
CA LYS A 502 50.05 -9.54 -82.37
C LYS A 502 48.60 -9.29 -82.78
N MET A 503 47.72 -9.10 -81.80
CA MET A 503 46.38 -8.60 -82.08
C MET A 503 46.53 -7.27 -82.82
N VAL A 504 46.16 -7.26 -84.09
CA VAL A 504 45.91 -6.02 -84.82
C VAL A 504 44.67 -5.42 -84.17
N GLN A 505 44.85 -4.36 -83.37
CA GLN A 505 43.75 -3.47 -83.01
C GLN A 505 43.21 -2.87 -84.32
N LEU A 506 42.16 -3.48 -84.87
CA LEU A 506 41.30 -2.80 -85.83
C LEU A 506 40.55 -1.71 -85.06
N ARG A 507 40.88 -0.46 -85.37
CA ARG A 507 40.23 0.76 -84.84
C ARG A 507 38.79 0.87 -85.31
#